data_AF-A0A7W6MTH4-F1
#
_entry.id   AF-A0A7W6MTH4-F1
#
_cell.length_a   1.000
_cell.length_b   1.000
_cell.length_c   1.000
_cell.angle_alpha   90.00
_cell.angle_beta   90.00
_cell.angle_gamma   90.00
#
_symmetry.space_group_name_H-M   'P 1'
#
loop_
_entity.id
_entity.type
_entity.pdbx_description
1 polymer ?
#
loop_
_entity_poly.entity_id
_entity_poly.type
_entity_poly.pdbx_seq_one_letter_code
_entity_poly.pdbx_strand_id
1 'polypeptide(L)'
;MERCRRFLATKTPDAAKRAGQAIERHFLLLEQTPDIGRPLTDMPDMRVLIIPFGESGYVALFRYEPAEDTVYVLAFKHQRETKF
;
A
#
# COMPACT_ATOMS: atom_id res chain seq x y z
N MET A 1 21.54 -1.29 -16.18
CA MET A 1 20.07 -1.44 -16.16
C MET A 1 19.68 -2.83 -15.64
N GLU A 2 20.15 -3.25 -14.45
CA GLU A 2 20.05 -4.68 -14.05
C GLU A 2 19.44 -4.93 -12.66
N ARG A 3 19.12 -3.88 -11.89
CA ARG A 3 18.64 -4.05 -10.51
C ARG A 3 17.12 -4.16 -10.36
N CYS A 4 16.33 -3.73 -11.34
CA CYS A 4 14.87 -3.82 -11.26
C CYS A 4 14.30 -5.16 -11.74
N ARG A 5 15.05 -5.95 -12.51
CA ARG A 5 14.52 -7.19 -13.12
C ARG A 5 14.60 -8.42 -12.21
N ARG A 6 15.49 -8.41 -11.20
CA ARG A 6 15.64 -9.53 -10.25
C ARG A 6 14.60 -9.59 -9.14
N PHE A 7 13.90 -8.49 -8.86
CA PHE A 7 12.87 -8.48 -7.81
C PHE A 7 11.53 -9.08 -8.28
N LEU A 8 11.27 -9.03 -9.59
CA LEU A 8 10.04 -9.57 -10.21
C LEU A 8 10.21 -10.97 -10.80
N ALA A 9 11.43 -11.50 -10.92
CA ALA A 9 11.70 -12.82 -11.50
C ALA A 9 11.59 -14.00 -10.50
N THR A 10 11.43 -13.74 -9.21
CA THR A 10 11.39 -14.77 -8.15
C THR A 10 10.00 -15.06 -7.57
N LYS A 11 8.95 -14.35 -8.00
CA LYS A 11 7.58 -14.66 -7.58
C LYS A 11 6.84 -15.38 -8.68
N THR A 12 6.52 -16.65 -8.44
CA THR A 12 5.60 -17.44 -9.25
C THR A 12 4.30 -16.65 -9.51
N PRO A 13 3.62 -16.86 -10.66
CA PRO A 13 2.35 -16.18 -10.97
C PRO A 13 1.32 -16.23 -9.84
N ASP A 14 1.35 -17.32 -9.07
CA ASP A 14 0.54 -17.51 -7.86
C ASP A 14 0.83 -16.46 -6.77
N ALA A 15 2.09 -16.13 -6.51
CA ALA A 15 2.46 -15.14 -5.51
C ALA A 15 2.06 -13.71 -5.94
N ALA A 16 2.07 -13.41 -7.24
CA ALA A 16 1.52 -12.15 -7.75
C ALA A 16 0.00 -12.08 -7.56
N LYS A 17 -0.72 -13.17 -7.83
CA LYS A 17 -2.17 -13.26 -7.58
C LYS A 17 -2.51 -13.07 -6.11
N ARG A 18 -1.80 -13.75 -5.21
CA ARG A 18 -2.02 -13.61 -3.76
C ARG A 18 -1.69 -12.20 -3.26
N ALA A 19 -0.69 -11.54 -3.85
CA ALA A 19 -0.41 -10.13 -3.55
C ALA A 19 -1.60 -9.24 -3.92
N GLY A 20 -2.13 -9.40 -5.14
CA GLY A 20 -3.30 -8.65 -5.61
C GLY A 20 -4.51 -8.82 -4.70
N GLN A 21 -4.79 -10.05 -4.26
CA GLN A 21 -5.87 -10.33 -3.31
C GLN A 21 -5.65 -9.68 -1.94
N ALA A 22 -4.42 -9.65 -1.44
CA ALA A 22 -4.10 -8.97 -0.18
C ALA A 22 -4.31 -7.45 -0.31
N ILE A 23 -3.89 -6.87 -1.44
CA ILE A 23 -4.04 -5.44 -1.72
C ILE A 23 -5.52 -5.05 -1.82
N GLU A 24 -6.29 -5.78 -2.62
CA GLU A 24 -7.73 -5.56 -2.82
C GLU A 24 -8.49 -5.58 -1.49
N ARG A 25 -8.26 -6.58 -0.64
CA ARG A 25 -8.91 -6.68 0.68
C ARG A 25 -8.62 -5.48 1.56
N HIS A 26 -7.40 -4.96 1.54
CA HIS A 26 -7.04 -3.81 2.37
C HIS A 26 -7.60 -2.50 1.82
N PHE A 27 -7.71 -2.36 0.49
CA PHE A 27 -8.39 -1.20 -0.10
C PHE A 27 -9.90 -1.24 0.16
N LEU A 28 -10.55 -2.40 0.10
CA LEU A 28 -11.95 -2.53 0.50
C LEU A 28 -12.19 -2.15 1.97
N LEU A 29 -11.23 -2.47 2.85
CA LEU A 29 -11.30 -2.03 4.24
C LEU A 29 -11.05 -0.52 4.37
N LEU A 30 -10.13 0.03 3.57
CA LEU A 30 -9.82 1.45 3.55
C LEU A 30 -11.00 2.31 3.10
N GLU A 31 -11.77 1.84 2.12
CA GLU A 31 -13.02 2.48 1.67
C GLU A 31 -14.05 2.55 2.79
N GLN A 32 -14.14 1.51 3.63
CA GLN A 32 -15.10 1.46 4.74
C GLN A 32 -14.61 2.18 6.00
N THR A 33 -13.30 2.22 6.22
CA THR A 33 -12.71 2.76 7.44
C THR A 33 -11.38 3.45 7.10
N PRO A 34 -11.42 4.72 6.67
CA PRO A 34 -10.22 5.48 6.33
C PRO A 34 -9.25 5.66 7.51
N ASP A 35 -9.75 5.57 8.74
CA ASP A 35 -8.94 5.76 9.96
C ASP A 35 -7.99 4.60 10.27
N ILE A 36 -8.11 3.45 9.58
CA ILE A 36 -7.16 2.32 9.73
C ILE A 36 -5.72 2.69 9.33
N GLY A 37 -5.55 3.75 8.53
CA GLY A 37 -4.25 4.25 8.15
C GLY A 37 -3.58 5.04 9.27
N ARG A 38 -2.30 4.79 9.47
CA ARG A 38 -1.49 5.50 10.47
C ARG A 38 -1.15 6.90 9.95
N PRO A 39 -1.48 7.98 10.69
CA PRO A 39 -1.07 9.34 10.29
C PRO A 39 0.46 9.49 10.33
N LEU A 40 1.00 10.27 9.40
CA LEU A 40 2.41 10.65 9.41
C LEU A 40 2.65 11.76 10.43
N THR A 41 3.72 11.63 11.22
CA THR A 41 4.06 12.60 12.27
C THR A 41 4.27 14.01 11.71
N ASP A 42 4.94 14.12 10.56
CA ASP A 42 5.27 15.40 9.92
C ASP A 42 4.13 15.95 9.03
N MET A 43 3.16 15.12 8.67
CA MET A 43 2.05 15.46 7.76
C MET A 43 0.77 14.76 8.22
N PRO A 44 0.02 15.34 9.19
CA PRO A 44 -1.12 14.68 9.83
C PRO A 44 -2.30 14.40 8.87
N ASP A 45 -2.43 15.17 7.80
CA ASP A 45 -3.40 14.93 6.72
C ASP A 45 -3.04 13.72 5.85
N MET A 46 -1.79 13.25 5.93
CA MET A 46 -1.32 12.07 5.23
C MET A 46 -1.32 10.86 6.13
N ARG A 47 -1.81 9.75 5.57
CA ARG A 47 -1.90 8.47 6.25
C ARG A 47 -1.23 7.38 5.44
N VAL A 48 -0.70 6.41 6.16
CA VAL A 48 -0.04 5.25 5.60
C VAL A 48 -0.84 4.00 5.95
N LEU A 49 -1.28 3.29 4.91
CA LEU A 49 -1.84 1.96 5.02
C LEU A 49 -0.73 0.93 4.79
N ILE A 50 -0.50 0.08 5.79
CA ILE A 50 0.42 -1.05 5.69
C ILE A 50 -0.39 -2.28 5.27
N ILE A 51 0.05 -2.94 4.19
CA ILE A 51 -0.60 -4.13 3.63
C ILE A 51 0.38 -5.30 3.80
N PRO A 52 0.20 -6.16 4.82
CA PRO A 52 1.09 -7.29 5.07
C PRO A 52 1.03 -8.31 3.93
N PHE A 53 2.19 -8.64 3.35
CA PHE A 53 2.28 -9.70 2.35
C PHE A 53 3.72 -10.24 2.21
N GLY A 54 3.89 -11.55 2.41
CA GLY A 54 5.22 -12.16 2.41
C GLY A 54 6.13 -11.53 3.46
N GLU A 55 7.38 -11.24 3.10
CA GLU A 55 8.43 -10.81 4.04
C GLU A 55 8.42 -9.31 4.35
N SER A 56 7.70 -8.50 3.57
CA SER A 56 7.77 -7.03 3.69
C SER A 56 6.49 -6.31 3.23
N GLY A 57 5.63 -6.91 2.42
CA GLY A 57 4.35 -6.30 2.09
C GLY A 57 4.43 -5.02 1.27
N TYR A 58 3.32 -4.29 1.28
CA TYR A 58 3.11 -3.06 0.51
C TYR A 58 2.70 -1.91 1.42
N VAL A 59 2.87 -0.71 0.89
CA VAL A 59 2.47 0.53 1.54
C VAL A 59 1.69 1.39 0.56
N ALA A 60 0.55 1.90 1.02
CA ALA A 60 -0.17 2.97 0.34
C ALA A 60 -0.10 4.24 1.18
N LEU A 61 0.40 5.33 0.59
CA LEU A 61 0.25 6.68 1.12
C LEU A 61 -1.07 7.24 0.58
N PHE A 62 -1.92 7.73 1.46
CA PHE A 62 -3.20 8.29 1.08
C PHE A 62 -3.56 9.50 1.95
N ARG A 63 -4.56 10.25 1.49
CA ARG A 63 -5.30 11.22 2.30
C ARG A 63 -6.79 10.88 2.22
N TYR A 64 -7.52 11.16 3.29
CA TYR A 64 -8.97 11.04 3.32
C TYR A 64 -9.57 12.44 3.38
N GLU A 65 -10.48 12.74 2.47
CA GLU A 65 -11.20 14.01 2.40
C GLU A 65 -12.64 13.80 2.92
N PRO A 66 -12.95 14.16 4.18
CA PRO A 66 -14.25 13.85 4.78
C PRO A 66 -15.42 14.54 4.08
N ALA A 67 -15.19 15.69 3.44
CA ALA A 67 -16.22 16.45 2.74
C ALA A 67 -16.73 15.72 1.49
N GLU A 68 -15.87 14.91 0.85
CA GLU A 68 -16.18 14.15 -0.36
C GLU A 68 -16.33 12.64 -0.07
N ASP A 69 -16.17 12.24 1.19
CA ASP A 69 -16.07 10.85 1.64
C ASP A 69 -15.13 10.01 0.75
N THR A 70 -13.99 10.61 0.37
CA THR A 70 -13.12 10.06 -0.67
C THR A 70 -11.71 9.86 -0.16
N VAL A 71 -11.16 8.68 -0.46
CA VAL A 71 -9.75 8.35 -0.20
C VAL A 71 -8.93 8.54 -1.48
N TYR A 72 -7.93 9.41 -1.41
CA TYR A 72 -6.97 9.63 -2.50
C TYR A 72 -5.68 8.89 -2.21
N VAL A 73 -5.39 7.84 -2.98
CA VAL A 73 -4.11 7.12 -2.92
C VAL A 73 -3.06 7.91 -3.71
N LEU A 74 -2.08 8.46 -3.00
CA LEU A 74 -1.03 9.33 -3.54
C LEU A 74 0.18 8.53 -4.04
N ALA A 75 0.48 7.42 -3.35
CA ALA A 75 1.55 6.52 -3.75
C ALA A 75 1.25 5.09 -3.28
N PHE A 76 1.67 4.11 -4.06
CA PHE A 76 1.58 2.69 -3.72
C PHE A 76 2.87 1.98 -4.12
N LYS A 77 3.55 1.35 -3.15
CA LYS A 77 4.88 0.74 -3.36
C LYS A 77 5.06 -0.51 -2.50
N HIS A 78 5.96 -1.40 -2.91
CA HIS A 78 6.43 -2.46 -2.04
C HIS A 78 7.31 -1.88 -0.92
N GLN A 79 7.25 -2.38 0.31
CA GLN A 79 8.03 -1.81 1.43
C GLN A 79 9.53 -1.79 1.15
N ARG A 80 10.06 -2.81 0.47
CA ARG A 80 11.50 -2.86 0.08
C ARG A 80 11.91 -1.79 -0.92
N GLU A 81 10.97 -1.21 -1.65
CA GLU A 81 11.20 -0.09 -2.58
C GLU A 81 10.97 1.27 -1.92
N THR A 82 10.49 1.25 -0.69
CA THR A 82 10.10 2.45 0.03
C THR A 82 11.23 2.87 0.95
N LYS A 83 11.86 4.00 0.61
CA LYS A 83 12.72 4.75 1.53
C LYS A 83 11.80 5.78 2.20
N PHE A 84 11.26 5.44 3.37
CA PHE A 84 10.75 6.46 4.29
C PHE A 84 11.89 6.85 5.21
#